data_AF-A0A9N9CWZ5-F1
#
_entry.id   AF-A0A9N9CWZ5-F1
#
_cell.length_a   1.000
_cell.length_b   1.000
_cell.length_c   1.000
_cell.angle_alpha   90.00
_cell.angle_beta   90.00
_cell.angle_gamma   90.00
#
_symmetry.space_group_name_H-M   'P 1'
#
loop_
_entity.id
_entity.type
_entity.pdbx_description
1 polymer ?
#
loop_
_entity_poly.entity_id
_entity_poly.type
_entity_poly.pdbx_seq_one_letter_code
_entity_poly.pdbx_strand_id
1 'polypeptide(L)'
;MDGKDEHVFDAKGEGGTVDKLRAKQEKKDMKKAKKKAAKNSARGSTEDTSAAVSTKELEVQEKVRKLVNQLAIRDAIQPVSGSSSSQKQKDMSSHKFWSTQPVPKHGETVEDDGPIEPNTPHDQIRKEPYVLPKEFEWTTLDLNNEPDLNELYTLLTNNYVEDDDAMFRFDYSGDFLKWALQPPGYLKIWHVGVRVSSNKKLVAFVSGIPADIRIYDSHQHLVEINFLCVHKKLRSKRLAPVLIKEITRRSHLQGIFQAVYTAGVVLPRPIAKAR
;
A
#
# COMPACT_ATOMS: atom_id res chain seq x y z
N MET A 1 -57.03 43.73 16.09
CA MET A 1 -57.55 42.44 16.56
C MET A 1 -56.52 41.41 16.12
N ASP A 2 -55.40 41.36 16.86
CA ASP A 2 -55.11 40.36 17.91
C ASP A 2 -54.49 39.11 17.25
N GLY A 3 -53.29 38.63 17.52
CA GLY A 3 -52.32 38.83 18.60
C GLY A 3 -51.71 37.46 18.95
N LYS A 4 -50.38 37.41 19.16
CA LYS A 4 -49.60 36.35 19.87
C LYS A 4 -49.37 35.01 19.15
N ASP A 5 -48.23 34.30 19.26
CA ASP A 5 -47.13 34.30 20.24
C ASP A 5 -45.75 33.99 19.60
N GLU A 6 -44.71 34.54 20.23
CA GLU A 6 -43.30 34.21 20.07
C GLU A 6 -42.96 32.87 20.77
N HIS A 7 -42.07 32.08 20.18
CA HIS A 7 -41.24 31.14 20.94
C HIS A 7 -39.79 31.20 20.46
N VAL A 8 -39.01 32.01 21.19
CA VAL A 8 -37.56 31.96 21.23
C VAL A 8 -37.17 30.73 22.05
N PHE A 9 -36.38 29.82 21.47
CA PHE A 9 -35.68 28.77 22.22
C PHE A 9 -34.18 29.03 22.17
N ASP A 10 -33.65 29.33 23.35
CA ASP A 10 -32.28 29.65 23.69
C ASP A 10 -31.42 28.37 23.61
N ALA A 11 -30.34 28.39 22.80
CA ALA A 11 -29.36 27.32 22.74
C ALA A 11 -28.00 27.84 23.24
N LYS A 12 -27.89 28.00 24.57
CA LYS A 12 -26.63 28.24 25.28
C LYS A 12 -26.20 26.99 26.05
N GLY A 13 -24.95 26.59 25.82
CA GLY A 13 -24.24 25.53 26.55
C GLY A 13 -24.06 24.31 25.65
N GLU A 14 -22.89 24.05 25.07
CA GLU A 14 -21.83 23.28 25.76
C GLU A 14 -20.42 23.50 25.16
N GLY A 15 -20.23 24.45 24.22
CA GLY A 15 -18.92 24.71 23.60
C GLY A 15 -17.91 25.47 24.47
N GLY A 16 -18.38 26.27 25.43
CA GLY A 16 -17.53 27.22 26.16
C GLY A 16 -16.63 26.63 27.25
N THR A 17 -16.92 25.42 27.73
CA THR A 17 -16.19 24.83 28.87
C THR A 17 -14.92 24.10 28.40
N VAL A 18 -14.99 23.44 27.25
CA VAL A 18 -13.85 22.69 26.69
C VAL A 18 -12.77 23.64 26.16
N ASP A 19 -13.16 24.74 25.50
CA ASP A 19 -12.22 25.74 25.01
C ASP A 19 -11.54 26.52 26.14
N LYS A 20 -12.25 26.78 27.24
CA LYS A 20 -11.66 27.39 28.45
C LYS A 20 -10.66 26.45 29.13
N LEU A 21 -10.90 25.14 29.14
CA LEU A 21 -9.97 24.15 29.69
C LEU A 21 -8.70 24.03 28.84
N ARG A 22 -8.85 24.04 27.50
CA ARG A 22 -7.72 23.99 26.57
C ARG A 22 -6.83 25.25 26.66
N ALA A 23 -7.43 26.44 26.70
CA ALA A 23 -6.69 27.70 26.87
C ALA A 23 -5.97 27.80 28.23
N LYS A 24 -6.53 27.18 29.28
CA LYS A 24 -5.91 27.14 30.63
C LYS A 24 -4.72 26.16 30.68
N GLN A 25 -4.79 25.07 29.91
CA GLN A 25 -3.70 24.11 29.77
C GLN A 25 -2.53 24.69 28.95
N GLU A 26 -2.80 25.33 27.81
CA GLU A 26 -1.76 25.98 26.99
C GLU A 26 -1.01 27.10 27.75
N LYS A 27 -1.73 27.91 28.55
CA LYS A 27 -1.10 28.92 29.43
C LYS A 27 -0.23 28.30 30.53
N LYS A 28 -0.58 27.11 31.02
CA LYS A 28 0.20 26.38 32.05
C LYS A 28 1.48 25.82 31.45
N ASP A 29 1.42 25.28 30.24
CA ASP A 29 2.56 24.71 29.53
C ASP A 29 3.54 25.79 29.07
N MET A 30 3.03 26.96 28.65
CA MET A 30 3.87 28.12 28.30
C MET A 30 4.58 28.72 29.54
N LYS A 31 3.94 28.72 30.72
CA LYS A 31 4.57 29.10 31.99
C LYS A 31 5.65 28.09 32.42
N LYS A 32 5.44 26.80 32.18
CA LYS A 32 6.41 25.73 32.48
C LYS A 32 7.65 25.84 31.59
N ALA A 33 7.46 26.15 30.30
CA ALA A 33 8.56 26.40 29.35
C ALA A 33 9.38 27.64 29.73
N LYS A 34 8.74 28.76 30.09
CA LYS A 34 9.43 29.96 30.59
C LYS A 34 10.20 29.73 31.89
N LYS A 35 9.67 28.93 32.82
CA LYS A 35 10.37 28.58 34.08
C LYS A 35 11.59 27.66 33.84
N LYS A 36 11.55 26.82 32.80
CA LYS A 36 12.66 25.95 32.39
C LYS A 36 13.77 26.73 31.67
N ALA A 37 13.41 27.73 30.86
CA ALA A 37 14.36 28.63 30.21
C ALA A 37 15.05 29.58 31.22
N ALA A 38 14.31 30.13 32.19
CA ALA A 38 14.87 30.99 33.23
C ALA A 38 15.80 30.25 34.22
N LYS A 39 15.59 28.95 34.44
CA LYS A 39 16.46 28.14 35.31
C LYS A 39 17.82 27.81 34.68
N ASN A 40 17.92 27.88 33.35
CA ASN A 40 19.16 27.64 32.60
C ASN A 40 20.01 28.90 32.38
N SER A 41 19.48 30.12 32.61
CA SER A 41 20.25 31.36 32.43
C SER A 41 20.85 31.92 33.73
N ALA A 42 20.72 31.23 34.85
CA ALA A 42 21.21 31.67 36.17
C ALA A 42 22.07 30.59 36.83
N ARG A 43 23.16 30.18 36.17
CA ARG A 43 24.32 29.57 36.84
C ARG A 43 25.54 29.56 35.92
N GLY A 44 26.18 30.72 35.83
CA GLY A 44 27.53 30.85 35.30
C GLY A 44 28.46 31.34 36.40
N SER A 45 29.26 30.44 36.96
CA SER A 45 30.54 30.73 37.62
C SER A 45 31.30 29.41 37.87
N THR A 46 32.29 29.18 37.01
CA THR A 46 33.64 28.60 37.27
C THR A 46 33.80 27.30 38.08
N GLU A 47 34.43 26.33 37.39
CA GLU A 47 35.22 25.20 37.92
C GLU A 47 34.49 24.03 38.58
N ASP A 48 33.74 23.21 37.80
CA ASP A 48 33.57 21.76 38.12
C ASP A 48 32.92 20.89 37.01
N THR A 49 32.82 21.37 35.77
CA THR A 49 31.97 20.76 34.73
C THR A 49 32.64 19.70 33.86
N SER A 50 33.95 19.47 33.97
CA SER A 50 34.67 18.51 33.10
C SER A 50 34.52 17.05 33.55
N ALA A 51 34.45 16.80 34.86
CA ALA A 51 34.37 15.44 35.41
C ALA A 51 32.99 14.79 35.15
N ALA A 52 31.90 15.54 35.32
CA ALA A 52 30.52 15.02 35.23
C ALA A 52 30.02 14.79 33.79
N VAL A 53 30.60 15.47 32.80
CA VAL A 53 30.33 15.22 31.37
C VAL A 53 31.06 13.95 30.91
N SER A 54 32.32 13.80 31.32
CA SER A 54 33.15 12.62 31.04
C SER A 54 32.53 11.32 31.61
N THR A 55 31.98 11.35 32.83
CA THR A 55 31.35 10.15 33.41
C THR A 55 30.12 9.69 32.63
N LYS A 56 29.32 10.62 32.10
CA LYS A 56 28.12 10.28 31.32
C LYS A 56 28.45 9.79 29.92
N GLU A 57 29.49 10.34 29.29
CA GLU A 57 29.97 9.84 27.99
C GLU A 57 30.58 8.44 28.12
N LEU A 58 31.30 8.17 29.21
CA LEU A 58 31.84 6.83 29.50
C LEU A 58 30.72 5.81 29.76
N GLU A 59 29.66 6.17 30.50
CA GLU A 59 28.50 5.30 30.70
C GLU A 59 27.75 4.99 29.39
N VAL A 60 27.63 5.97 28.49
CA VAL A 60 27.00 5.79 27.18
C VAL A 60 27.87 4.91 26.29
N GLN A 61 29.19 5.13 26.25
CA GLN A 61 30.12 4.28 25.51
C GLN A 61 30.13 2.84 26.03
N GLU A 62 30.07 2.62 27.35
CA GLU A 62 30.02 1.29 27.93
C GLU A 62 28.70 0.57 27.60
N LYS A 63 27.58 1.29 27.60
CA LYS A 63 26.28 0.74 27.17
C LYS A 63 26.27 0.39 25.68
N VAL A 64 26.82 1.24 24.82
CA VAL A 64 26.96 0.97 23.38
C VAL A 64 27.85 -0.25 23.15
N ARG A 65 28.98 -0.35 23.85
CA ARG A 65 29.88 -1.50 23.77
C ARG A 65 29.23 -2.79 24.27
N LYS A 66 28.44 -2.73 25.34
CA LYS A 66 27.63 -3.87 25.82
C LYS A 66 26.56 -4.29 24.80
N LEU A 67 25.93 -3.33 24.12
CA LEU A 67 24.93 -3.61 23.08
C LEU A 67 25.57 -4.25 21.83
N VAL A 68 26.71 -3.74 21.38
CA VAL A 68 27.48 -4.29 20.24
C VAL A 68 27.99 -5.69 20.56
N ASN A 69 28.48 -5.93 21.78
CA ASN A 69 28.87 -7.27 22.21
C ASN A 69 27.65 -8.22 22.32
N GLN A 70 26.49 -7.75 22.79
CA GLN A 70 25.27 -8.57 22.79
C GLN A 70 24.79 -8.92 21.37
N LEU A 71 24.94 -8.01 20.41
CA LEU A 71 24.64 -8.26 18.99
C LEU A 71 25.63 -9.28 18.40
N ALA A 72 26.93 -9.11 18.64
CA ALA A 72 27.96 -10.03 18.18
C ALA A 72 27.82 -11.44 18.80
N ILE A 73 27.40 -11.52 20.07
CA ILE A 73 27.12 -12.79 20.75
C ILE A 73 25.83 -13.43 20.21
N ARG A 74 24.82 -12.65 19.83
CA ARG A 74 23.60 -13.18 19.18
C ARG A 74 23.92 -13.79 17.81
N ASP A 75 24.80 -13.16 17.04
CA ASP A 75 25.29 -13.67 15.75
C ASP A 75 26.22 -14.89 15.91
N ALA A 76 26.90 -15.03 17.04
CA ALA A 76 27.80 -16.17 17.31
C ALA A 76 27.11 -17.39 17.97
N ILE A 77 26.02 -17.18 18.72
CA ILE A 77 25.29 -18.25 19.43
C ILE A 77 24.11 -18.78 18.59
N GLN A 78 23.58 -18.00 17.65
CA GLN A 78 22.72 -18.58 16.61
C GLN A 78 23.61 -19.23 15.55
N PRO A 79 23.60 -20.56 15.39
CA PRO A 79 24.07 -21.11 14.14
C PRO A 79 23.22 -20.44 13.06
N VAL A 80 23.89 -19.89 12.04
CA VAL A 80 23.27 -19.56 10.77
C VAL A 80 22.54 -20.81 10.27
N SER A 81 21.27 -20.95 10.66
CA SER A 81 20.28 -21.74 9.96
C SER A 81 19.91 -21.00 8.67
N GLY A 82 20.94 -20.64 7.90
CA GLY A 82 20.86 -20.41 6.49
C GLY A 82 21.01 -21.77 5.82
N SER A 83 19.90 -22.40 5.50
CA SER A 83 19.67 -23.06 4.22
C SER A 83 18.39 -23.88 4.29
N SER A 84 17.52 -23.66 3.30
CA SER A 84 16.36 -24.48 3.00
C SER A 84 15.25 -24.52 4.07
N SER A 85 14.57 -23.38 4.29
CA SER A 85 13.13 -23.52 4.05
C SER A 85 13.03 -23.75 2.55
N SER A 86 12.99 -25.02 2.17
CA SER A 86 12.47 -25.40 0.88
C SER A 86 11.15 -24.64 0.79
N GLN A 87 11.12 -23.55 0.02
CA GLN A 87 9.96 -23.22 -0.77
C GLN A 87 9.75 -24.47 -1.63
N LYS A 88 9.22 -25.53 -1.01
CA LYS A 88 8.55 -26.62 -1.69
C LYS A 88 7.65 -25.85 -2.62
N GLN A 89 7.95 -25.95 -3.91
CA GLN A 89 7.02 -25.64 -4.98
C GLN A 89 5.67 -26.05 -4.45
N LYS A 90 4.85 -25.08 -4.07
CA LYS A 90 3.50 -25.37 -3.63
C LYS A 90 2.89 -26.00 -4.86
N ASP A 91 2.73 -27.31 -4.78
CA ASP A 91 2.24 -28.16 -5.87
C ASP A 91 1.07 -27.45 -6.54
N MET A 92 1.01 -27.47 -7.88
CA MET A 92 0.06 -26.70 -8.71
C MET A 92 -1.40 -26.95 -8.27
N SER A 93 -1.67 -28.09 -7.63
CA SER A 93 -2.92 -28.45 -6.97
C SER A 93 -3.39 -27.44 -5.91
N SER A 94 -2.48 -26.65 -5.32
CA SER A 94 -2.77 -25.68 -4.28
C SER A 94 -3.15 -24.29 -4.80
N HIS A 95 -2.75 -23.92 -6.03
CA HIS A 95 -3.06 -22.61 -6.64
C HIS A 95 -4.31 -22.68 -7.54
N LYS A 96 -5.48 -22.80 -6.90
CA LYS A 96 -6.80 -22.95 -7.56
C LYS A 96 -7.16 -21.86 -8.59
N PHE A 97 -6.58 -20.65 -8.47
CA PHE A 97 -6.84 -19.55 -9.41
C PHE A 97 -5.90 -19.60 -10.61
N TRP A 98 -4.59 -19.63 -10.38
CA TRP A 98 -3.57 -19.58 -11.43
C TRP A 98 -3.58 -20.82 -12.33
N SER A 99 -4.01 -21.97 -11.81
CA SER A 99 -4.23 -23.19 -12.61
C SER A 99 -5.28 -23.04 -13.71
N THR A 100 -6.14 -22.02 -13.67
CA THR A 100 -7.15 -21.73 -14.70
C THR A 100 -6.79 -20.52 -15.56
N GLN A 101 -5.62 -19.91 -15.37
CA GLN A 101 -5.19 -18.74 -16.15
C GLN A 101 -4.28 -19.18 -17.30
N PRO A 102 -4.23 -18.43 -18.41
CA PRO A 102 -3.33 -18.71 -19.53
C PRO A 102 -1.89 -18.33 -19.16
N VAL A 103 -1.27 -19.12 -18.27
CA VAL A 103 0.14 -18.99 -17.86
C VAL A 103 0.79 -20.38 -17.93
N PRO A 104 2.10 -20.47 -18.24
CA PRO A 104 2.77 -21.76 -18.30
C PRO A 104 2.72 -22.44 -16.92
N LYS A 105 2.49 -23.76 -16.92
CA LYS A 105 2.39 -24.52 -15.68
C LYS A 105 3.77 -24.79 -15.11
N HIS A 106 3.81 -25.05 -13.81
CA HIS A 106 5.07 -25.41 -13.16
C HIS A 106 5.58 -26.75 -13.70
N GLY A 107 6.83 -26.77 -14.19
CA GLY A 107 7.43 -27.95 -14.80
C GLY A 107 7.13 -28.15 -16.29
N GLU A 108 6.37 -27.26 -16.92
CA GLU A 108 6.17 -27.25 -18.36
C GLU A 108 7.41 -26.69 -19.07
N THR A 109 7.91 -27.44 -20.06
CA THR A 109 8.95 -26.98 -20.97
C THR A 109 8.29 -26.14 -22.05
N VAL A 110 8.69 -24.88 -22.15
CA VAL A 110 8.26 -23.97 -23.22
C VAL A 110 9.30 -24.08 -24.32
N GLU A 111 8.91 -24.60 -25.48
CA GLU A 111 9.79 -24.81 -26.63
C GLU A 111 9.74 -23.61 -27.60
N ASP A 112 8.56 -22.99 -27.75
CA ASP A 112 8.33 -21.87 -28.65
C ASP A 112 7.77 -20.65 -27.89
N ASP A 113 8.16 -19.46 -28.35
CA ASP A 113 7.63 -18.18 -27.85
C ASP A 113 6.32 -17.83 -28.56
N GLY A 114 5.26 -17.55 -27.79
CA GLY A 114 3.99 -17.11 -28.37
C GLY A 114 2.83 -17.02 -27.38
N PRO A 115 1.63 -16.64 -27.86
CA PRO A 115 0.41 -16.66 -27.06
C PRO A 115 0.05 -18.09 -26.61
N ILE A 116 -0.34 -18.26 -25.35
CA ILE A 116 -0.77 -19.55 -24.79
C ILE A 116 -2.17 -19.94 -25.29
N GLU A 117 -3.02 -18.95 -25.51
CA GLU A 117 -4.35 -19.12 -26.09
C GLU A 117 -4.55 -18.10 -27.23
N PRO A 118 -5.35 -18.44 -28.27
CA PRO A 118 -5.66 -17.50 -29.32
C PRO A 118 -6.51 -16.34 -28.80
N ASN A 119 -6.33 -15.16 -29.41
CA ASN A 119 -7.11 -13.97 -29.06
C ASN A 119 -8.61 -14.25 -29.21
N THR A 120 -9.37 -13.94 -28.16
CA THR A 120 -10.83 -14.10 -28.18
C THR A 120 -11.45 -13.05 -29.11
N PRO A 121 -12.31 -13.44 -30.08
CA PRO A 121 -13.04 -12.50 -30.92
C PRO A 121 -13.84 -11.48 -30.09
N HIS A 122 -13.87 -10.22 -30.54
CA HIS A 122 -14.41 -9.13 -29.72
C HIS A 122 -15.88 -9.33 -29.30
N ASP A 123 -16.70 -9.96 -30.14
CA ASP A 123 -18.09 -10.32 -29.88
C ASP A 123 -18.26 -11.40 -28.79
N GLN A 124 -17.24 -12.25 -28.60
CA GLN A 124 -17.22 -13.29 -27.57
C GLN A 124 -16.68 -12.80 -26.21
N ILE A 125 -16.13 -11.59 -26.16
CA ILE A 125 -15.63 -11.00 -24.90
C ILE A 125 -16.81 -10.51 -24.06
N ARG A 126 -16.86 -10.96 -22.81
CA ARG A 126 -17.85 -10.53 -21.80
C ARG A 126 -17.92 -9.00 -21.69
N LYS A 127 -19.07 -8.42 -22.02
CA LYS A 127 -19.32 -6.96 -21.97
C LYS A 127 -19.60 -6.45 -20.56
N GLU A 128 -20.28 -7.26 -19.76
CA GLU A 128 -20.63 -6.89 -18.38
C GLU A 128 -19.48 -7.16 -17.38
N PRO A 129 -19.31 -6.33 -16.35
CA PRO A 129 -18.35 -6.58 -15.28
C PRO A 129 -18.55 -7.94 -14.59
N TYR A 130 -17.50 -8.48 -13.98
CA TYR A 130 -17.65 -9.66 -13.12
C TYR A 130 -18.51 -9.35 -11.89
N VAL A 131 -19.25 -10.35 -11.40
CA VAL A 131 -20.13 -10.17 -10.24
C VAL A 131 -19.29 -10.01 -8.97
N LEU A 132 -19.58 -8.97 -8.20
CA LEU A 132 -19.08 -8.78 -6.85
C LEU A 132 -20.13 -9.21 -5.81
N PRO A 133 -19.72 -9.55 -4.57
CA PRO A 133 -20.67 -9.64 -3.46
C PRO A 133 -21.46 -8.32 -3.32
N LYS A 134 -22.70 -8.41 -2.85
CA LYS A 134 -23.66 -7.29 -2.83
C LYS A 134 -23.19 -6.10 -1.98
N GLU A 135 -22.25 -6.32 -1.09
CA GLU A 135 -21.65 -5.31 -0.23
C GLU A 135 -20.61 -4.46 -0.96
N PHE A 136 -20.24 -4.83 -2.18
CA PHE A 136 -19.20 -4.18 -2.98
C PHE A 136 -19.70 -3.77 -4.36
N GLU A 137 -19.08 -2.73 -4.89
CA GLU A 137 -19.33 -2.23 -6.23
C GLU A 137 -18.03 -1.89 -6.94
N TRP A 138 -18.04 -2.04 -8.26
CA TRP A 138 -16.94 -1.59 -9.10
C TRP A 138 -16.93 -0.07 -9.17
N THR A 139 -15.74 0.50 -9.18
CA THR A 139 -15.50 1.89 -9.51
C THR A 139 -14.33 1.99 -10.48
N THR A 140 -14.29 3.07 -11.24
CA THR A 140 -13.15 3.44 -12.05
C THR A 140 -12.62 4.73 -11.48
N LEU A 141 -11.37 4.77 -11.04
CA LEU A 141 -10.80 5.96 -10.41
C LEU A 141 -10.38 6.97 -11.48
N ASP A 142 -10.66 8.25 -11.24
CA ASP A 142 -10.07 9.34 -12.01
C ASP A 142 -8.98 10.01 -11.18
N LEU A 143 -7.71 9.76 -11.50
CA LEU A 143 -6.58 10.31 -10.74
C LEU A 143 -6.42 11.83 -10.89
N ASN A 144 -7.15 12.46 -11.81
CA ASN A 144 -7.23 13.92 -11.88
C ASN A 144 -8.22 14.49 -10.85
N ASN A 145 -9.09 13.65 -10.29
CA ASN A 145 -9.98 13.97 -9.18
C ASN A 145 -9.22 13.75 -7.86
N GLU A 146 -9.05 14.83 -7.10
CA GLU A 146 -8.28 14.84 -5.85
C GLU A 146 -8.83 13.84 -4.80
N PRO A 147 -10.15 13.77 -4.54
CA PRO A 147 -10.76 12.70 -3.76
C PRO A 147 -10.33 11.26 -4.14
N ASP A 148 -10.42 10.89 -5.41
CA ASP A 148 -10.07 9.53 -5.86
C ASP A 148 -8.57 9.25 -5.67
N LEU A 149 -7.72 10.23 -5.96
CA LEU A 149 -6.27 10.14 -5.74
C LEU A 149 -5.94 9.97 -4.26
N ASN A 150 -6.55 10.77 -3.39
CA ASN A 150 -6.33 10.73 -1.95
C ASN A 150 -6.78 9.41 -1.34
N GLU A 151 -7.87 8.84 -1.83
CA GLU A 151 -8.33 7.52 -1.41
C GLU A 151 -7.42 6.40 -1.89
N LEU A 152 -6.92 6.46 -3.13
CA LEU A 152 -5.94 5.50 -3.63
C LEU A 152 -4.65 5.55 -2.81
N TYR A 153 -4.13 6.76 -2.58
CA TYR A 153 -3.00 7.01 -1.69
C TYR A 153 -3.23 6.36 -0.33
N THR A 154 -4.35 6.69 0.32
CA THR A 154 -4.70 6.16 1.64
C THR A 154 -4.83 4.62 1.64
N LEU A 155 -5.39 4.03 0.59
CA LEU A 155 -5.49 2.58 0.46
C LEU A 155 -4.09 1.95 0.40
N LEU A 156 -3.22 2.47 -0.47
CA LEU A 156 -1.88 1.93 -0.70
C LEU A 156 -0.99 2.10 0.53
N THR A 157 -0.88 3.30 1.09
CA THR A 157 -0.04 3.57 2.27
C THR A 157 -0.40 2.66 3.46
N ASN A 158 -1.68 2.33 3.63
CA ASN A 158 -2.14 1.51 4.77
C ASN A 158 -2.19 0.00 4.49
N ASN A 159 -2.27 -0.43 3.23
CA ASN A 159 -2.60 -1.82 2.86
C ASN A 159 -1.71 -2.43 1.77
N TYR A 160 -0.76 -1.69 1.21
CA TYR A 160 0.14 -2.23 0.19
C TYR A 160 1.31 -3.00 0.83
N VAL A 161 2.35 -3.26 0.05
CA VAL A 161 3.51 -4.10 0.40
C VAL A 161 4.15 -3.63 1.71
N GLU A 162 4.31 -4.57 2.63
CA GLU A 162 5.05 -4.42 3.89
C GLU A 162 6.31 -5.29 3.78
N ASP A 163 7.38 -4.87 4.44
CA ASP A 163 8.47 -5.79 4.78
C ASP A 163 7.98 -6.87 5.77
N ASP A 164 8.73 -7.96 5.92
CA ASP A 164 8.32 -9.12 6.72
C ASP A 164 8.03 -8.75 8.20
N ASP A 165 8.66 -7.68 8.70
CA ASP A 165 8.50 -7.15 10.06
C ASP A 165 7.51 -5.96 10.16
N ALA A 166 6.91 -5.53 9.04
CA ALA A 166 6.03 -4.37 8.93
C ALA A 166 6.62 -3.05 9.47
N MET A 167 7.96 -2.92 9.48
CA MET A 167 8.68 -1.71 9.87
C MET A 167 8.73 -0.68 8.75
N PHE A 168 8.65 -1.11 7.48
CA PHE A 168 8.71 -0.25 6.30
C PHE A 168 7.50 -0.45 5.39
N ARG A 169 6.94 0.67 4.91
CA ARG A 169 5.88 0.71 3.92
C ARG A 169 6.26 1.65 2.80
N PHE A 170 5.88 1.28 1.58
CA PHE A 170 5.97 2.21 0.47
C PHE A 170 4.97 3.35 0.65
N ASP A 171 5.48 4.58 0.65
CA ASP A 171 4.67 5.79 0.71
C ASP A 171 4.68 6.47 -0.66
N TYR A 172 3.85 5.94 -1.57
CA TYR A 172 3.74 6.48 -2.92
C TYR A 172 2.95 7.79 -2.88
N SER A 173 3.62 8.93 -3.08
CA SER A 173 2.92 10.22 -3.12
C SER A 173 1.86 10.28 -4.23
N GLY A 174 0.86 11.16 -4.08
CA GLY A 174 -0.16 11.38 -5.11
C GLY A 174 0.45 11.76 -6.47
N ASP A 175 1.51 12.57 -6.48
CA ASP A 175 2.21 12.96 -7.71
C ASP A 175 2.92 11.77 -8.35
N PHE A 176 3.53 10.88 -7.55
CA PHE A 176 4.12 9.65 -8.06
C PHE A 176 3.07 8.74 -8.68
N LEU A 177 1.90 8.58 -8.02
CA LEU A 177 0.81 7.76 -8.53
C LEU A 177 0.28 8.30 -9.86
N LYS A 178 0.11 9.62 -10.00
CA LYS A 178 -0.26 10.23 -11.28
C LYS A 178 0.78 9.96 -12.36
N TRP A 179 2.05 10.23 -12.06
CA TRP A 179 3.15 9.99 -13.00
C TRP A 179 3.22 8.52 -13.45
N ALA A 180 3.10 7.58 -12.53
CA ALA A 180 3.20 6.15 -12.82
C ALA A 180 1.95 5.59 -13.53
N LEU A 181 0.76 6.09 -13.22
CA LEU A 181 -0.51 5.53 -13.70
C LEU A 181 -1.11 6.26 -14.91
N GLN A 182 -0.54 7.41 -15.29
CA GLN A 182 -0.99 8.19 -16.44
C GLN A 182 0.10 8.39 -17.51
N PRO A 183 0.84 7.35 -17.94
CA PRO A 183 1.74 7.48 -19.08
C PRO A 183 0.95 7.74 -20.38
N PRO A 184 1.61 8.17 -21.48
CA PRO A 184 0.94 8.35 -22.76
C PRO A 184 0.13 7.11 -23.17
N GLY A 185 -1.12 7.32 -23.59
CA GLY A 185 -2.03 6.23 -23.98
C GLY A 185 -2.76 5.54 -22.83
N TYR A 186 -2.54 5.95 -21.57
CA TYR A 186 -3.29 5.37 -20.45
C TYR A 186 -4.80 5.47 -20.65
N LEU A 187 -5.52 4.46 -20.14
CA LEU A 187 -6.97 4.44 -20.16
C LEU A 187 -7.50 4.42 -18.74
N LYS A 188 -8.39 5.36 -18.40
CA LYS A 188 -9.04 5.42 -17.08
C LYS A 188 -9.70 4.09 -16.72
N ILE A 189 -10.26 3.36 -17.70
CA ILE A 189 -10.90 2.06 -17.47
C ILE A 189 -9.97 1.03 -16.84
N TRP A 190 -8.64 1.17 -16.97
CA TRP A 190 -7.67 0.28 -16.34
C TRP A 190 -7.34 0.65 -14.90
N HIS A 191 -7.84 1.77 -14.38
CA HIS A 191 -7.74 2.13 -12.95
C HIS A 191 -8.94 1.56 -12.19
N VAL A 192 -8.91 0.24 -11.98
CA VAL A 192 -10.04 -0.53 -11.46
C VAL A 192 -10.04 -0.52 -9.93
N GLY A 193 -11.09 0.02 -9.33
CA GLY A 193 -11.29 0.02 -7.89
C GLY A 193 -12.52 -0.79 -7.46
N VAL A 194 -12.54 -1.18 -6.18
CA VAL A 194 -13.72 -1.74 -5.51
C VAL A 194 -14.05 -0.89 -4.29
N ARG A 195 -15.29 -0.42 -4.21
CA ARG A 195 -15.84 0.31 -3.07
C ARG A 195 -16.81 -0.56 -2.29
N VAL A 196 -16.93 -0.30 -0.99
CA VAL A 196 -18.04 -0.84 -0.19
C VAL A 196 -19.30 -0.05 -0.51
N SER A 197 -20.38 -0.71 -0.92
CA SER A 197 -21.58 -0.03 -1.43
C SER A 197 -22.27 0.86 -0.40
N SER A 198 -22.20 0.51 0.89
CA SER A 198 -22.89 1.24 1.98
C SER A 198 -22.24 2.56 2.35
N ASN A 199 -20.90 2.66 2.30
CA ASN A 199 -20.15 3.84 2.74
C ASN A 199 -19.20 4.40 1.67
N LYS A 200 -19.21 3.82 0.47
CA LYS A 200 -18.39 4.17 -0.69
C LYS A 200 -16.88 4.13 -0.45
N LYS A 201 -16.41 3.54 0.65
CA LYS A 201 -14.98 3.45 0.96
C LYS A 201 -14.26 2.55 -0.04
N LEU A 202 -13.17 3.03 -0.61
CA LEU A 202 -12.27 2.23 -1.45
C LEU A 202 -11.57 1.15 -0.63
N VAL A 203 -11.67 -0.11 -1.06
CA VAL A 203 -11.14 -1.27 -0.35
C VAL A 203 -10.25 -2.17 -1.20
N ALA A 204 -10.22 -1.99 -2.51
CA ALA A 204 -9.26 -2.65 -3.35
C ALA A 204 -9.01 -1.87 -4.65
N PHE A 205 -7.86 -2.10 -5.25
CA PHE A 205 -7.43 -1.45 -6.48
C PHE A 205 -6.51 -2.36 -7.30
N VAL A 206 -6.55 -2.22 -8.61
CA VAL A 206 -5.56 -2.74 -9.55
C VAL A 206 -5.47 -1.79 -10.73
N SER A 207 -4.25 -1.55 -11.23
CA SER A 207 -4.03 -0.68 -12.39
C SER A 207 -3.42 -1.43 -13.57
N GLY A 208 -3.71 -0.94 -14.76
CA GLY A 208 -3.03 -1.30 -16.00
C GLY A 208 -2.60 -0.05 -16.78
N ILE A 209 -1.45 -0.13 -17.43
CA ILE A 209 -0.94 0.89 -18.36
C ILE A 209 -0.52 0.22 -19.67
N PRO A 210 -0.62 0.89 -20.83
CA PRO A 210 -0.16 0.31 -22.08
C PRO A 210 1.36 0.29 -22.11
N ALA A 211 1.94 -0.77 -22.67
CA ALA A 211 3.37 -0.88 -22.87
C ALA A 211 3.69 -1.64 -24.16
N ASP A 212 4.62 -1.12 -24.94
CA ASP A 212 5.25 -1.82 -26.06
C ASP A 212 6.51 -2.50 -25.56
N ILE A 213 6.48 -3.82 -25.46
CA ILE A 213 7.58 -4.61 -24.92
C ILE A 213 8.17 -5.50 -26.01
N ARG A 214 9.50 -5.50 -26.10
CA ARG A 214 10.24 -6.48 -26.90
C ARG A 214 10.48 -7.73 -26.07
N ILE A 215 9.93 -8.85 -26.51
CA ILE A 215 10.11 -10.18 -25.92
C ILE A 215 10.91 -10.98 -26.92
N TYR A 216 12.20 -11.21 -26.62
CA TYR A 216 13.16 -11.78 -27.56
C TYR A 216 13.18 -11.04 -28.91
N ASP A 217 12.74 -11.68 -29.99
CA ASP A 217 12.67 -11.12 -31.34
C ASP A 217 11.27 -10.61 -31.73
N SER A 218 10.30 -10.69 -30.82
CA SER A 218 8.94 -10.21 -31.04
C SER A 218 8.68 -8.86 -30.35
N HIS A 219 7.91 -8.00 -31.00
CA HIS A 219 7.40 -6.76 -30.43
C HIS A 219 5.93 -6.94 -30.08
N GLN A 220 5.58 -6.77 -28.80
CA GLN A 220 4.24 -6.97 -28.30
C GLN A 220 3.68 -5.70 -27.67
N HIS A 221 2.50 -5.29 -28.13
CA HIS A 221 1.68 -4.31 -27.42
C HIS A 221 0.89 -5.05 -26.34
N LEU A 222 1.10 -4.69 -25.06
CA LEU A 222 0.53 -5.36 -23.91
C LEU A 222 0.13 -4.37 -22.80
N VAL A 223 -0.48 -4.89 -21.73
CA VAL A 223 -0.78 -4.09 -20.52
C VAL A 223 0.19 -4.44 -19.40
N GLU A 224 0.92 -3.46 -18.87
CA GLU A 224 1.65 -3.62 -17.61
C GLU A 224 0.68 -3.48 -16.44
N ILE A 225 0.58 -4.54 -15.63
CA ILE A 225 -0.30 -4.58 -14.45
C ILE A 225 0.51 -4.27 -13.20
N ASN A 226 0.02 -3.32 -12.41
CA ASN A 226 0.68 -2.87 -11.19
C ASN A 226 -0.35 -2.49 -10.10
N PHE A 227 0.15 -2.17 -8.90
CA PHE A 227 -0.62 -1.67 -7.76
C PHE A 227 -1.84 -2.52 -7.37
N LEU A 228 -1.75 -3.86 -7.53
CA LEU A 228 -2.77 -4.77 -7.02
C LEU A 228 -2.78 -4.72 -5.49
N CYS A 229 -3.79 -4.08 -4.92
CA CYS A 229 -3.94 -3.88 -3.49
C CYS A 229 -5.34 -4.29 -3.04
N VAL A 230 -5.40 -5.09 -1.96
CA VAL A 230 -6.64 -5.42 -1.26
C VAL A 230 -6.46 -5.05 0.20
N HIS A 231 -7.44 -4.32 0.74
CA HIS A 231 -7.48 -3.94 2.14
C HIS A 231 -7.25 -5.16 3.04
N LYS A 232 -6.38 -5.03 4.05
CA LYS A 232 -5.86 -6.16 4.87
C LYS A 232 -6.96 -7.10 5.37
N LYS A 233 -8.05 -6.53 5.90
CA LYS A 233 -9.23 -7.26 6.42
C LYS A 233 -9.98 -8.11 5.38
N LEU A 234 -9.80 -7.84 4.08
CA LEU A 234 -10.50 -8.52 2.98
C LEU A 234 -9.60 -9.48 2.20
N ARG A 235 -8.31 -9.59 2.52
CA ARG A 235 -7.35 -10.45 1.78
C ARG A 235 -7.76 -11.93 1.76
N SER A 236 -8.40 -12.42 2.83
CA SER A 236 -8.90 -13.80 2.91
C SER A 236 -10.18 -14.06 2.10
N LYS A 237 -10.82 -13.01 1.55
CA LYS A 237 -12.09 -13.10 0.81
C LYS A 237 -11.94 -13.35 -0.69
N ARG A 238 -10.73 -13.65 -1.17
CA ARG A 238 -10.44 -13.97 -2.59
C ARG A 238 -10.86 -12.86 -3.57
N LEU A 239 -10.77 -11.59 -3.16
CA LEU A 239 -11.10 -10.45 -4.02
C LEU A 239 -10.06 -10.22 -5.14
N ALA A 240 -8.78 -10.52 -4.87
CA ALA A 240 -7.69 -10.36 -5.85
C ALA A 240 -7.92 -11.16 -7.17
N PRO A 241 -8.29 -12.46 -7.13
CA PRO A 241 -8.73 -13.18 -8.33
C PRO A 241 -9.82 -12.48 -9.16
N VAL A 242 -10.80 -11.86 -8.51
CA VAL A 242 -11.91 -11.18 -9.19
C VAL A 242 -11.45 -9.87 -9.82
N LEU A 243 -10.57 -9.13 -9.14
CA LEU A 243 -9.89 -7.94 -9.68
C LEU A 243 -9.07 -8.27 -10.93
N ILE A 244 -8.26 -9.33 -10.88
CA ILE A 244 -7.45 -9.78 -12.02
C ILE A 244 -8.35 -10.11 -13.21
N LYS A 245 -9.43 -10.88 -13.00
CA LYS A 245 -10.39 -11.20 -14.07
C LYS A 245 -11.05 -9.95 -14.66
N GLU A 246 -11.39 -8.97 -13.83
CA GLU A 246 -12.02 -7.74 -14.31
C GLU A 246 -11.06 -6.86 -15.09
N ILE A 247 -9.81 -6.67 -14.65
CA ILE A 247 -8.84 -5.90 -15.42
C ILE A 247 -8.48 -6.61 -16.73
N THR A 248 -8.32 -7.94 -16.73
CA THR A 248 -8.12 -8.74 -17.95
C THR A 248 -9.28 -8.54 -18.94
N ARG A 249 -10.54 -8.59 -18.46
CA ARG A 249 -11.72 -8.34 -19.30
C ARG A 249 -11.69 -6.95 -19.92
N ARG A 250 -11.33 -5.91 -19.14
CA ARG A 250 -11.22 -4.54 -19.63
C ARG A 250 -10.09 -4.38 -20.66
N SER A 251 -8.96 -5.08 -20.49
CA SER A 251 -7.88 -5.13 -21.49
C SER A 251 -8.31 -5.83 -22.77
N HIS A 252 -8.99 -6.98 -22.67
CA HIS A 252 -9.49 -7.72 -23.82
C HIS A 252 -10.50 -6.88 -24.63
N LEU A 253 -11.36 -6.10 -23.96
CA LEU A 253 -12.25 -5.15 -24.64
C LEU A 253 -11.53 -4.06 -25.44
N GLN A 254 -10.27 -3.77 -25.12
CA GLN A 254 -9.41 -2.87 -25.91
C GLN A 254 -8.58 -3.62 -26.96
N GLY A 255 -8.79 -4.93 -27.13
CA GLY A 255 -8.04 -5.77 -28.07
C GLY A 255 -6.64 -6.17 -27.61
N ILE A 256 -6.32 -6.02 -26.32
CA ILE A 256 -5.01 -6.38 -25.76
C ILE A 256 -5.17 -7.65 -24.91
N PHE A 257 -4.41 -8.69 -25.24
CA PHE A 257 -4.55 -10.04 -24.68
C PHE A 257 -3.33 -10.51 -23.88
N GLN A 258 -2.26 -9.73 -23.89
CA GLN A 258 -1.03 -10.00 -23.16
C GLN A 258 -0.85 -8.96 -22.05
N ALA A 259 -0.19 -9.38 -20.99
CA ALA A 259 0.16 -8.50 -19.88
C ALA A 259 1.51 -8.88 -19.27
N VAL A 260 2.19 -7.90 -18.69
CA VAL A 260 3.38 -8.10 -17.86
C VAL A 260 3.08 -7.67 -16.44
N TYR A 261 3.62 -8.38 -15.46
CA TYR A 261 3.49 -8.02 -14.05
C TYR A 261 4.69 -8.54 -13.26
N THR A 262 4.92 -7.95 -12.10
CA THR A 262 5.95 -8.40 -11.15
C THR A 262 5.31 -8.71 -9.81
N ALA A 263 5.91 -9.65 -9.07
CA ALA A 263 5.46 -10.00 -7.74
C ALA A 263 6.65 -10.44 -6.87
N GLY A 264 6.63 -10.08 -5.59
CA GLY A 264 7.60 -10.56 -4.59
C GLY A 264 7.38 -12.03 -4.18
N VAL A 265 6.26 -12.64 -4.60
CA VAL A 265 5.93 -14.04 -4.37
C VAL A 265 6.10 -14.83 -5.66
N VAL A 266 6.51 -16.11 -5.55
CA VAL A 266 6.66 -16.99 -6.71
C VAL A 266 5.27 -17.38 -7.22
N LEU A 267 4.97 -17.02 -8.47
CA LEU A 267 3.75 -17.37 -9.20
C LEU A 267 4.11 -18.16 -10.48
N PRO A 268 3.25 -19.08 -10.96
CA PRO A 268 3.51 -19.85 -12.19
C PRO A 268 3.41 -18.98 -13.46
N ARG A 269 4.36 -19.02 -14.41
CA ARG A 269 5.79 -19.35 -14.28
C ARG A 269 6.57 -18.02 -14.36
N PRO A 270 7.56 -17.77 -13.49
CA PRO A 270 8.37 -16.56 -13.61
C PRO A 270 9.27 -16.66 -14.84
N ILE A 271 9.28 -15.61 -15.67
CA ILE A 271 10.20 -15.48 -16.81
C ILE A 271 11.63 -15.20 -16.31
N ALA A 272 11.75 -14.32 -15.31
CA ALA A 272 13.02 -13.96 -14.70
C ALA A 272 12.87 -13.75 -13.19
N LYS A 273 13.98 -13.85 -12.45
CA LYS A 273 14.08 -13.49 -11.03
C LYS A 273 15.30 -12.59 -10.84
N ALA A 274 15.09 -11.42 -10.26
CA ALA A 274 16.14 -10.48 -9.87
C ALA A 274 16.25 -10.40 -8.34
N ARG A 275 17.42 -10.01 -7.82
CA ARG A 275 17.68 -9.78 -6.40
C ARG A 275 18.39 -8.44 -6.22
#